data_AF-A0A9E2VJ28-F1
#
_entry.id   AF-A0A9E2VJ28-F1
#
_cell.length_a   1.000
_cell.length_b   1.000
_cell.length_c   1.000
_cell.angle_alpha   90.00
_cell.angle_beta   90.00
_cell.angle_gamma   90.00
#
_symmetry.space_group_name_H-M   'P 1'
#
loop_
_entity.id
_entity.type
_entity.pdbx_description
1 polymer ?
#
loop_
_entity_poly.entity_id
_entity_poly.type
_entity_poly.pdbx_seq_one_letter_code
_entity_poly.pdbx_strand_id
1 'polypeptide(L)'
;MEQTERTIPVAHHRHQPVNINQVRVETLGPLDRVGLLITKSVGTMTAAILFTCLSLLSLPAAIASHNQLVIISWIAQTFLQLVLLPIILVGQNIQGRHSELMADEEYKTTQTTYKDLEHLILVNKQQLDLLIELTGKAK
;
A
#
# COMPACT_ATOMS: atom_id res chain seq x y z
N MET A 1 47.72 -28.66 5.55
CA MET A 1 46.79 -27.59 5.98
C MET A 1 46.12 -27.05 4.75
N GLU A 2 45.29 -27.88 4.13
CA GLU A 2 44.68 -27.65 2.82
C GLU A 2 43.18 -27.49 3.04
N GLN A 3 42.78 -26.31 3.49
CA GLN A 3 41.39 -25.87 3.40
C GLN A 3 41.34 -24.88 2.25
N THR A 4 41.30 -25.44 1.05
CA THR A 4 40.85 -24.79 -0.17
C THR A 4 39.49 -24.16 0.09
N GLU A 5 39.52 -22.88 0.44
CA GLU A 5 38.72 -21.82 -0.14
C GLU A 5 37.41 -22.32 -0.80
N ARG A 6 36.44 -22.74 0.01
CA ARG A 6 35.05 -22.83 -0.44
C ARG A 6 34.50 -21.41 -0.50
N THR A 7 34.96 -20.64 -1.47
CA THR A 7 34.22 -19.46 -1.92
C THR A 7 32.93 -19.97 -2.52
N ILE A 8 31.85 -19.89 -1.75
CA ILE A 8 30.51 -20.11 -2.29
C ILE A 8 30.30 -19.00 -3.33
N PRO A 9 30.12 -19.29 -4.62
CA PRO A 9 29.76 -18.26 -5.59
C PRO A 9 28.34 -17.81 -5.24
N VAL A 10 28.22 -16.75 -4.44
CA VAL A 10 26.94 -16.11 -4.19
C VAL A 10 26.55 -15.43 -5.49
N ALA A 11 25.74 -16.11 -6.30
CA ALA A 11 25.14 -15.56 -7.49
C ALA A 11 24.15 -14.46 -7.07
N HIS A 12 24.68 -13.25 -6.87
CA HIS A 12 23.91 -12.07 -6.51
C HIS A 12 23.02 -11.67 -7.69
N HIS A 13 21.80 -12.19 -7.73
CA HIS A 13 20.73 -11.58 -8.52
C HIS A 13 20.36 -10.27 -7.81
N ARG A 14 21.01 -9.18 -8.21
CA ARG A 14 20.75 -7.85 -7.63
C ARG A 14 19.37 -7.38 -8.05
N HIS A 15 18.38 -7.55 -7.18
CA HIS A 15 17.11 -6.86 -7.32
C HIS A 15 17.28 -5.45 -6.77
N GLN A 16 17.23 -4.44 -7.63
CA GLN A 16 17.18 -3.06 -7.14
C GLN A 16 15.79 -2.79 -6.57
N PRO A 17 15.66 -2.09 -5.44
CA PRO A 17 14.36 -1.68 -4.96
C PRO A 17 13.75 -0.71 -5.97
N VAL A 18 12.57 -1.05 -6.52
CA VAL A 18 11.79 -0.20 -7.43
C VAL A 18 10.53 0.28 -6.72
N ASN A 19 10.16 1.55 -6.90
CA ASN A 19 8.93 2.08 -6.33
C ASN A 19 7.70 1.56 -7.12
N ILE A 20 7.08 0.51 -6.60
CA ILE A 20 5.93 -0.14 -7.23
C ILE A 20 4.66 0.73 -7.27
N ASN A 21 4.56 1.75 -6.41
CA ASN A 21 3.41 2.67 -6.41
C ASN A 21 3.36 3.48 -7.71
N GLN A 22 4.53 3.88 -8.23
CA GLN A 22 4.64 4.61 -9.50
C GLN A 22 4.30 3.73 -10.70
N VAL A 23 4.85 2.50 -10.74
CA VAL A 23 4.62 1.54 -11.82
C VAL A 23 3.13 1.16 -11.92
N ARG A 24 2.42 1.09 -10.79
CA ARG A 24 0.99 0.78 -10.75
C ARG A 24 0.14 1.87 -11.38
N VAL A 25 0.47 3.15 -11.22
CA VAL A 25 -0.31 4.25 -11.82
C VAL A 25 -0.12 4.29 -13.34
N GLU A 26 1.09 3.99 -13.81
CA GLU A 26 1.45 4.01 -15.22
C GLU A 26 0.77 2.90 -16.04
N THR A 27 0.50 1.76 -15.40
CA THR A 27 -0.06 0.57 -16.04
C THR A 27 -1.61 0.52 -16.08
N LEU A 28 -2.30 1.55 -15.57
CA LEU A 28 -3.76 1.58 -15.55
C LEU A 28 -4.36 1.81 -16.94
N GLY A 29 -5.23 0.89 -17.35
CA GLY A 29 -6.05 1.04 -18.55
C GLY A 29 -7.06 2.19 -18.44
N PRO A 30 -7.63 2.64 -19.57
CA PRO A 30 -8.58 3.75 -19.57
C PRO A 30 -9.87 3.45 -18.78
N LEU A 31 -10.35 2.21 -18.79
CA LEU A 31 -11.52 1.79 -18.00
C LEU A 31 -11.22 1.82 -16.50
N ASP A 32 -10.03 1.36 -16.11
CA ASP A 32 -9.61 1.33 -14.70
C ASP A 32 -9.53 2.74 -14.12
N ARG A 33 -9.09 3.71 -14.92
CA ARG A 33 -9.04 5.13 -14.51
C ARG A 33 -10.44 5.69 -14.25
N VAL A 34 -11.41 5.39 -15.10
CA VAL A 34 -12.80 5.82 -14.91
C VAL A 34 -13.40 5.16 -13.67
N GLY A 35 -13.20 3.84 -13.52
CA GLY A 35 -13.63 3.10 -12.33
C GLY A 35 -13.04 3.66 -11.04
N LEU A 36 -11.75 3.98 -11.04
CA LEU A 36 -11.05 4.59 -9.91
C LEU A 36 -11.60 5.99 -9.60
N LEU A 37 -11.91 6.79 -10.61
CA LEU A 37 -12.48 8.12 -10.43
C LEU A 37 -13.84 8.05 -9.74
N ILE A 38 -14.75 7.22 -10.24
CA ILE A 38 -16.10 7.04 -9.67
C ILE A 38 -15.97 6.53 -8.23
N THR A 39 -15.15 5.50 -8.04
CA THR A 39 -14.90 4.88 -6.74
C THR A 39 -14.32 5.89 -5.74
N LYS A 40 -13.36 6.73 -6.15
CA LYS A 40 -12.84 7.81 -5.30
C LYS A 40 -13.90 8.84 -4.94
N SER A 41 -14.75 9.24 -5.88
CA SER A 41 -15.82 10.21 -5.63
C SER A 41 -16.86 9.69 -4.65
N VAL A 42 -17.31 8.44 -4.81
CA VAL A 42 -18.27 7.78 -3.89
C VAL A 42 -17.61 7.43 -2.55
N GLY A 43 -16.30 7.24 -2.54
CA GLY A 43 -15.46 6.95 -1.37
C GLY A 43 -15.09 8.14 -0.50
N THR A 44 -15.88 9.21 -0.53
CA THR A 44 -15.67 10.40 0.29
C THR A 44 -16.64 10.41 1.48
N MET A 45 -16.20 10.96 2.62
CA MET A 45 -17.10 11.12 3.78
C MET A 45 -18.34 11.97 3.45
N THR A 46 -18.18 12.93 2.54
CA THR A 46 -19.29 13.75 2.03
C THR A 46 -20.36 12.92 1.32
N ALA A 47 -19.98 11.90 0.54
CA ALA A 47 -20.94 11.02 -0.12
C ALA A 47 -21.78 10.22 0.89
N ALA A 48 -21.17 9.75 1.98
CA ALA A 48 -21.90 9.07 3.06
C ALA A 48 -22.94 9.99 3.72
N ILE A 49 -22.58 11.25 3.95
CA ILE A 49 -23.51 12.27 4.48
C ILE A 49 -24.63 12.53 3.47
N LEU A 50 -24.33 12.66 2.18
CA LEU A 50 -25.30 12.91 1.13
C LEU A 50 -26.33 11.76 1.01
N PHE A 51 -25.89 10.51 1.01
CA PHE A 51 -26.80 9.35 0.98
C PHE A 51 -27.60 9.19 2.27
N THR A 52 -27.02 9.55 3.41
CA THR A 52 -27.76 9.62 4.67
C THR A 52 -28.90 10.64 4.56
N CYS A 53 -28.61 11.85 4.08
CA CYS A 53 -29.64 12.87 3.83
C CYS A 53 -30.70 12.40 2.84
N LEU A 54 -30.30 11.80 1.72
CA LEU A 54 -31.24 11.26 0.72
C LEU A 54 -32.13 10.16 1.31
N SER A 55 -31.59 9.30 2.16
CA SER A 55 -32.42 8.33 2.88
C SER A 55 -33.41 9.07 3.77
N LEU A 56 -32.99 10.03 4.59
CA LEU A 56 -33.88 10.77 5.49
C LEU A 56 -35.07 11.45 4.77
N LEU A 57 -34.91 11.86 3.51
CA LEU A 57 -36.02 12.40 2.70
C LEU A 57 -37.15 11.38 2.49
N SER A 58 -36.86 10.08 2.49
CA SER A 58 -37.85 9.00 2.34
C SER A 58 -38.45 8.50 3.66
N LEU A 59 -37.89 8.91 4.81
CA LEU A 59 -38.39 8.54 6.14
C LEU A 59 -39.87 8.93 6.39
N PRO A 60 -40.34 10.14 6.01
CA PRO A 60 -41.73 10.54 6.27
C PRO A 60 -42.74 9.62 5.58
N ALA A 61 -42.42 9.12 4.39
CA ALA A 61 -43.26 8.19 3.65
C ALA A 61 -43.38 6.82 4.36
N ALA A 62 -42.28 6.32 4.95
CA ALA A 62 -42.29 5.08 5.70
C ALA A 62 -43.10 5.19 7.01
N ILE A 63 -42.97 6.32 7.72
CA ILE A 63 -43.72 6.59 8.96
C ILE A 63 -45.22 6.76 8.67
N ALA A 64 -45.57 7.44 7.57
CA ALA A 64 -46.96 7.63 7.16
C ALA A 64 -47.70 6.30 6.93
N SER A 65 -46.98 5.21 6.60
CA SER A 65 -47.56 3.88 6.43
C SER A 65 -48.13 3.25 7.70
N HIS A 66 -47.83 3.77 8.90
CA HIS A 66 -48.29 3.26 10.22
C HIS A 66 -48.05 1.76 10.48
N ASN A 67 -47.17 1.13 9.69
CA ASN A 67 -46.86 -0.30 9.79
C ASN A 67 -45.44 -0.49 10.28
N GLN A 68 -45.30 -1.14 11.44
CA GLN A 68 -44.00 -1.42 12.05
C GLN A 68 -43.05 -2.21 11.13
N LEU A 69 -43.57 -3.14 10.34
CA LEU A 69 -42.76 -3.92 9.39
C LEU A 69 -42.17 -3.04 8.29
N VAL A 70 -42.93 -2.04 7.81
CA VAL A 70 -42.49 -1.12 6.75
C VAL A 70 -41.38 -0.21 7.28
N ILE A 71 -41.50 0.28 8.51
CA ILE A 71 -40.46 1.12 9.14
C ILE A 71 -39.17 0.33 9.32
N ILE A 72 -39.24 -0.89 9.85
CA ILE A 72 -38.07 -1.75 10.06
C ILE A 72 -37.43 -2.11 8.72
N SER A 73 -38.23 -2.50 7.73
CA SER A 73 -37.77 -2.82 6.37
C SER A 73 -37.07 -1.62 5.72
N TRP A 74 -37.62 -0.41 5.89
CA TRP A 74 -37.00 0.80 5.37
C TRP A 74 -35.64 1.09 6.01
N ILE A 75 -35.49 0.92 7.33
CA ILE A 75 -34.20 1.09 8.01
C ILE A 75 -33.20 0.04 7.52
N ALA A 76 -33.60 -1.23 7.51
CA ALA A 76 -32.71 -2.34 7.19
C ALA A 76 -32.27 -2.33 5.72
N GLN A 77 -33.17 -1.92 4.82
CA GLN A 77 -32.96 -2.04 3.38
C GLN A 77 -32.68 -0.71 2.69
N THR A 78 -33.41 0.36 2.97
CA THR A 78 -33.20 1.62 2.25
C THR A 78 -32.09 2.44 2.90
N PHE A 79 -32.14 2.59 4.22
CA PHE A 79 -31.16 3.38 4.96
C PHE A 79 -29.80 2.68 5.04
N LEU A 80 -29.74 1.49 5.65
CA LEU A 80 -28.47 0.79 5.84
C LEU A 80 -27.81 0.48 4.49
N GLN A 81 -28.55 0.00 3.48
CA GLN A 81 -27.94 -0.34 2.19
C GLN A 81 -27.33 0.87 1.46
N LEU A 82 -28.03 2.01 1.42
CA LEU A 82 -27.53 3.21 0.74
C LEU A 82 -26.31 3.79 1.45
N VAL A 83 -26.30 3.77 2.78
CA VAL A 83 -25.25 4.39 3.59
C VAL A 83 -24.02 3.48 3.76
N LEU A 84 -24.22 2.17 3.79
CA LEU A 84 -23.16 1.20 4.08
C LEU A 84 -22.13 1.10 2.94
N LEU A 85 -22.53 1.23 1.68
CA LEU A 85 -21.61 1.15 0.54
C LEU A 85 -20.53 2.26 0.56
N PRO A 86 -20.87 3.57 0.65
CA PRO A 86 -19.86 4.62 0.78
C PRO A 86 -19.01 4.49 2.04
N ILE A 87 -19.60 4.15 3.19
CA ILE A 87 -18.87 4.07 4.46
C ILE A 87 -17.77 3.01 4.39
N ILE A 88 -18.10 1.82 3.87
CA ILE A 88 -17.11 0.76 3.68
C ILE A 88 -16.01 1.26 2.73
N LEU A 89 -16.39 1.90 1.63
CA LEU A 89 -15.45 2.36 0.63
C LEU A 89 -14.49 3.43 1.16
N VAL A 90 -14.99 4.37 1.98
CA VAL A 90 -14.14 5.35 2.68
C VAL A 90 -13.19 4.64 3.64
N GLY A 91 -13.68 3.65 4.39
CA GLY A 91 -12.86 2.85 5.30
C GLY A 91 -11.72 2.13 4.58
N GLN A 92 -11.99 1.56 3.40
CA GLN A 92 -10.96 0.95 2.55
C GLN A 92 -9.97 1.99 2.00
N ASN A 93 -10.44 3.16 1.60
CA ASN A 93 -9.58 4.24 1.10
C ASN A 93 -8.62 4.78 2.19
N ILE A 94 -9.10 4.94 3.42
CA ILE A 94 -8.27 5.37 4.56
C ILE A 94 -7.17 4.34 4.86
N GLN A 95 -7.55 3.06 4.93
CA GLN A 95 -6.60 1.96 5.16
C GLN A 95 -5.59 1.83 4.01
N GLY A 96 -6.05 1.95 2.76
CA GLY A 96 -5.20 1.90 1.57
C GLY A 96 -4.14 3.00 1.58
N ARG A 97 -4.51 4.23 1.92
CA ARG A 97 -3.55 5.34 2.05
C ARG A 97 -2.51 5.10 3.14
N HIS A 98 -2.91 4.54 4.27
CA HIS A 98 -1.97 4.20 5.34
C HIS A 98 -0.99 3.11 4.89
N SER A 99 -1.48 2.08 4.20
CA SER A 99 -0.64 1.04 3.60
C SER A 99 0.33 1.61 2.56
N GLU A 100 -0.08 2.59 1.76
CA GLU A 100 0.78 3.25 0.78
C GLU A 100 1.90 4.06 1.43
N LEU A 101 1.61 4.79 2.51
CA LEU A 101 2.61 5.51 3.31
C LEU A 101 3.64 4.56 3.92
N MET A 102 3.17 3.46 4.52
CA MET A 102 4.04 2.43 5.07
C MET A 102 4.93 1.82 3.97
N ALA A 103 4.37 1.48 2.81
CA ALA A 103 5.14 0.95 1.69
C ALA A 103 6.21 1.94 1.17
N ASP A 104 5.94 3.26 1.18
CA ASP A 104 6.92 4.27 0.79
C ASP A 104 8.06 4.41 1.82
N GLU A 105 7.74 4.33 3.12
CA GLU A 105 8.77 4.29 4.18
C GLU A 105 9.60 3.02 4.13
N GLU A 106 8.98 1.86 3.92
CA GLU A 106 9.66 0.57 3.73
C GLU A 106 10.58 0.61 2.50
N TYR A 107 10.12 1.20 1.39
CA TYR A 107 10.91 1.38 0.18
C TYR A 107 12.17 2.24 0.44
N LYS A 108 12.02 3.38 1.13
CA LYS A 108 13.16 4.25 1.50
C LYS A 108 14.14 3.57 2.44
N THR A 109 13.63 2.84 3.42
CA THR A 109 14.43 2.05 4.36
C THR A 109 15.23 1.00 3.60
N THR A 110 14.57 0.25 2.73
CA THR A 110 15.19 -0.77 1.88
C THR A 110 16.29 -0.17 1.01
N GLN A 111 16.05 0.97 0.35
CA GLN A 111 17.06 1.64 -0.47
C GLN A 111 18.30 2.05 0.35
N THR A 112 18.11 2.57 1.56
CA THR A 112 19.21 2.94 2.46
C THR A 112 20.00 1.70 2.86
N THR A 113 19.32 0.63 3.26
CA THR A 113 19.96 -0.65 3.61
C THR A 113 20.77 -1.22 2.44
N TYR A 114 20.28 -1.14 1.19
CA TYR A 114 21.04 -1.57 0.02
C TYR A 114 22.36 -0.78 -0.13
N LYS A 115 22.32 0.54 0.04
CA LYS A 115 23.53 1.38 -0.02
C LYS A 115 24.51 1.07 1.10
N ASP A 116 24.01 0.83 2.31
CA ASP A 116 24.84 0.46 3.45
C ASP A 116 25.53 -0.89 3.22
N LEU A 117 24.82 -1.88 2.65
CA LEU A 117 25.40 -3.17 2.27
C LEU A 117 26.47 -3.01 1.19
N GLU A 118 26.26 -2.16 0.18
CA GLU A 118 27.28 -1.85 -0.82
C GLU A 118 28.52 -1.25 -0.18
N HIS A 119 28.35 -0.32 0.76
CA HIS A 119 29.45 0.27 1.52
C HIS A 119 30.21 -0.79 2.33
N LEU A 120 29.52 -1.72 2.99
CA LEU A 120 30.16 -2.81 3.73
C LEU A 120 30.97 -3.75 2.82
N ILE A 121 30.48 -4.05 1.62
CA ILE A 121 31.23 -4.86 0.64
C ILE A 121 32.51 -4.13 0.21
N LEU A 122 32.43 -2.82 -0.02
CA LEU A 122 33.61 -2.01 -0.37
C LEU A 122 34.62 -1.94 0.76
N VAL A 123 34.17 -1.70 2.00
CA VAL A 123 35.05 -1.68 3.17
C VAL A 123 35.71 -3.04 3.37
N ASN A 124 34.98 -4.15 3.26
CA ASN A 124 35.58 -5.49 3.38
C ASN A 124 36.65 -5.75 2.31
N LYS A 125 36.42 -5.32 1.06
CA LYS A 125 37.44 -5.42 0.00
C LYS A 125 38.68 -4.59 0.32
N GLN A 126 38.49 -3.35 0.77
CA GLN A 126 39.60 -2.48 1.14
C GLN A 126 40.43 -3.04 2.31
N GLN A 127 39.78 -3.67 3.30
CA GLN A 127 40.48 -4.36 4.38
C GLN A 127 41.34 -5.53 3.86
N LEU A 128 40.84 -6.32 2.90
CA LEU A 128 41.61 -7.40 2.28
C LEU A 128 42.84 -6.88 1.53
N ASP A 129 42.71 -5.79 0.77
CA ASP A 129 43.81 -5.20 0.01
C ASP A 129 44.93 -4.68 0.93
N LEU A 130 44.58 -4.02 2.05
CA LEU A 130 45.54 -3.56 3.06
C LEU A 130 46.29 -4.72 3.72
N LEU A 131 45.61 -5.82 4.03
CA LEU A 131 46.25 -7.01 4.60
C LEU A 131 47.27 -7.60 3.63
N ILE A 132 46.93 -7.70 2.35
CA ILE A 132 47.85 -8.20 1.31
C ILE A 132 49.05 -7.26 1.17
N GLU A 133 48.85 -5.94 1.16
CA GLU A 133 49.94 -4.97 1.07
C GLU A 133 50.90 -5.07 2.27
N LEU A 134 50.38 -5.12 3.50
CA LEU A 134 51.19 -5.26 4.71
C LEU A 134 51.98 -6.57 4.74
N THR A 135 51.36 -7.66 4.28
CA THR A 135 52.03 -8.98 4.22
C THR A 135 53.08 -9.03 3.11
N GLY A 136 52.83 -8.38 1.97
CA GLY A 136 53.76 -8.30 0.84
C GLY A 136 54.96 -7.40 1.08
N LYS A 137 54.82 -6.36 1.92
CA LYS A 137 55.91 -5.45 2.30
C LYS A 137 56.82 -6.01 3.41
N ALA A 138 56.38 -7.06 4.09
CA ALA A 138 57.11 -7.73 5.16
C ALA A 138 58.03 -8.87 4.67
N LYS A 139 58.18 -9.05 3.36
CA LYS A 139 59.08 -9.99 2.70
C LYS A 139 60.11 -9.25 1.85
#